data_AF-A0A1H2PJQ2-F1
#
_entry.id   AF-A0A1H2PJQ2-F1
#
_cell.length_a   1.000
_cell.length_b   1.000
_cell.length_c   1.000
_cell.angle_alpha   90.00
_cell.angle_beta   90.00
_cell.angle_gamma   90.00
#
_symmetry.space_group_name_H-M   'P 1'
#
loop_
_entity.id
_entity.type
_entity.pdbx_description
1 polymer ?
#
loop_
_entity_poly.entity_id
_entity_poly.type
_entity_poly.pdbx_seq_one_letter_code
_entity_poly.pdbx_strand_id
1 'polypeptide(L)'
;MTSAGDPSQGAAPLPEGAATLPSIVDQKGVNDAPAGGAGDREHGLFGRALLWLVFLGPFFFASYGFATWYSSRLPSVHSIVYSWESAIPLWPWTIVPYWSIDLLYGLSLLLCASRRELDAHARRLLTAQVICVAGFLLFPLRYAHARPASDGLFGWLFDVLGGFDKPFNQAPSLHIALLVILWVRYAAHLPPDPPPNPPAHPPAGNGRWRHAHRPARWLLHGWFALIGLSVLTTWQHHFIDLPTGALVGWLAVWLWPDGGGTPLHGMRGLPDARRRQLGVRYLSGAVACAAPAAWGGAWLWLLWPASSLALVAAAYLAIGPAAFQKDRRGRLSLAVRWLAPFYVMAAWFNSRAWTGRHPRPDAITDDVWLGRIPSGRDLARDGFAGIVDLCAELPIAPGTRLYRNLPVLDLTAPAPDTCLAAARTIETMRAHGPVLVCCALGYSRSATAVAAWLLLSGRAANVDDACGQLAARRAGIVLGAAQRASLAMLAPTMRDGARSAATLADACVLEPVALETLRR
;
A
#
# COMPACT_ATOMS: atom_id res chain seq x y z
N MET A 1 43.56 -53.22 -48.68
CA MET A 1 44.94 -52.92 -48.24
C MET A 1 44.89 -52.49 -46.78
N THR A 2 45.43 -53.34 -45.89
CA THR A 2 46.07 -53.03 -44.59
C THR A 2 45.37 -52.04 -43.63
N SER A 3 44.81 -52.51 -42.51
CA SER A 3 45.49 -52.74 -41.19
C SER A 3 45.20 -51.56 -40.23
N ALA A 4 44.29 -51.68 -39.26
CA ALA A 4 44.48 -52.15 -37.87
C ALA A 4 44.65 -50.98 -36.87
N GLY A 5 44.01 -51.09 -35.68
CA GLY A 5 44.45 -50.37 -34.47
C GLY A 5 43.38 -49.59 -33.68
N ASP A 6 42.68 -50.32 -32.80
CA ASP A 6 42.23 -50.06 -31.41
C ASP A 6 41.84 -48.65 -30.87
N PRO A 7 40.88 -48.56 -29.91
CA PRO A 7 40.20 -47.35 -29.49
C PRO A 7 40.82 -46.72 -28.24
N SER A 8 40.95 -45.39 -28.23
CA SER A 8 40.96 -44.63 -26.99
C SER A 8 40.64 -43.15 -27.24
N GLN A 9 39.94 -42.57 -26.27
CA GLN A 9 39.77 -41.13 -26.00
C GLN A 9 38.60 -40.41 -26.67
N GLY A 10 37.73 -39.84 -25.82
CA GLY A 10 36.97 -38.63 -26.16
C GLY A 10 35.44 -38.73 -26.19
N ALA A 11 34.80 -39.46 -25.29
CA ALA A 11 33.36 -39.29 -25.08
C ALA A 11 33.10 -37.94 -24.40
N ALA A 12 32.53 -37.00 -25.17
CA ALA A 12 31.99 -35.74 -24.66
C ALA A 12 30.85 -36.00 -23.67
N PRO A 13 30.78 -35.32 -22.51
CA PRO A 13 29.71 -35.52 -21.56
C PRO A 13 28.40 -34.86 -22.02
N LEU A 14 27.31 -35.60 -21.83
CA LEU A 14 25.92 -35.15 -21.91
C LEU A 14 25.64 -34.04 -20.89
N PRO A 15 24.69 -33.12 -21.16
CA PRO A 15 24.38 -32.03 -20.25
C PRO A 15 23.56 -32.56 -19.05
N GLU A 16 24.22 -32.74 -17.91
CA GLU A 16 23.56 -32.78 -16.61
C GLU A 16 23.13 -31.37 -16.22
N GLY A 17 21.82 -31.15 -16.18
CA GLY A 17 21.20 -29.91 -15.75
C GLY A 17 19.87 -30.16 -15.08
N ALA A 18 19.85 -31.06 -14.08
CA ALA A 18 18.73 -31.21 -13.17
C ALA A 18 18.57 -29.90 -12.39
N ALA A 19 17.54 -29.13 -12.73
CA ALA A 19 17.16 -27.91 -12.03
C ALA A 19 16.68 -28.26 -10.62
N THR A 20 17.61 -28.23 -9.67
CA THR A 20 17.33 -28.28 -8.23
C THR A 20 16.55 -27.02 -7.85
N LEU A 21 15.31 -27.22 -7.41
CA LEU A 21 14.51 -26.19 -6.72
C LEU A 21 15.29 -25.66 -5.51
N PRO A 22 15.43 -24.34 -5.31
CA PRO A 22 16.20 -23.80 -4.21
C PRO A 22 15.55 -24.14 -2.86
N SER A 23 16.37 -24.60 -1.92
CA SER A 23 16.00 -24.93 -0.55
C SER A 23 15.51 -23.67 0.19
N ILE A 24 14.52 -23.86 1.06
CA ILE A 24 13.77 -22.80 1.77
C ILE A 24 14.60 -22.10 2.88
N VAL A 25 15.91 -22.27 2.90
CA VAL A 25 16.79 -21.73 3.96
C VAL A 25 17.56 -20.47 3.51
N ASP A 26 17.54 -20.09 2.23
CA ASP A 26 18.36 -18.98 1.70
C ASP A 26 17.56 -17.74 1.23
N GLN A 27 16.49 -17.37 1.94
CA GLN A 27 15.85 -16.04 1.80
C GLN A 27 16.27 -15.04 2.88
N LYS A 28 17.53 -15.10 3.33
CA LYS A 28 18.10 -14.10 4.24
C LYS A 28 18.73 -12.90 3.53
N GLY A 29 18.53 -12.74 2.22
CA GLY A 29 19.00 -11.58 1.48
C GLY A 29 18.10 -11.29 0.29
N VAL A 30 17.10 -10.44 0.49
CA VAL A 30 16.47 -9.52 -0.49
C VAL A 30 15.24 -8.91 0.22
N ASN A 31 15.30 -7.60 0.46
CA ASN A 31 14.31 -6.76 1.14
C ASN A 31 14.30 -6.76 2.68
N ASP A 32 15.49 -6.68 3.28
CA ASP A 32 15.65 -5.85 4.48
C ASP A 32 15.48 -4.39 4.06
N ALA A 33 14.26 -3.88 4.15
CA ALA A 33 14.10 -2.45 4.31
C ALA A 33 14.61 -2.14 5.73
N PRO A 34 15.68 -1.36 5.90
CA PRO A 34 16.13 -1.02 7.24
C PRO A 34 14.98 -0.27 7.92
N ALA A 35 14.60 -0.73 9.11
CA ALA A 35 13.96 0.15 10.06
C ALA A 35 14.86 1.38 10.17
N GLY A 36 14.34 2.58 9.89
CA GLY A 36 15.09 3.84 9.81
C GLY A 36 15.79 4.22 11.11
N GLY A 37 16.87 3.52 11.43
CA GLY A 37 18.00 4.06 12.15
C GLY A 37 18.82 4.89 11.17
N ALA A 38 19.43 5.96 11.66
CA ALA A 38 20.33 6.83 10.91
C ALA A 38 21.45 6.01 10.27
N GLY A 39 21.21 5.51 9.06
CA GLY A 39 22.17 4.83 8.22
C GLY A 39 22.87 5.85 7.36
N ASP A 40 24.16 5.64 7.12
CA ASP A 40 25.01 6.53 6.35
C ASP A 40 24.36 6.91 5.02
N ARG A 41 24.35 8.21 4.77
CA ARG A 41 23.71 8.83 3.61
C ARG A 41 24.46 8.39 2.35
N GLU A 42 23.76 7.85 1.34
CA GLU A 42 24.44 7.33 0.14
C GLU A 42 25.30 8.42 -0.56
N HIS A 43 26.49 8.04 -1.02
CA HIS A 43 27.37 8.96 -1.74
C HIS A 43 26.78 9.38 -3.10
N GLY A 44 26.96 10.66 -3.46
CA GLY A 44 26.52 11.24 -4.73
C GLY A 44 25.05 11.69 -4.78
N LEU A 45 24.31 11.63 -3.66
CA LEU A 45 22.92 12.08 -3.61
C LEU A 45 22.75 13.56 -3.90
N PHE A 46 23.70 14.40 -3.49
CA PHE A 46 23.62 15.84 -3.73
C PHE A 46 23.58 16.16 -5.23
N GLY A 47 24.48 15.56 -6.02
CA GLY A 47 24.48 15.74 -7.48
C GLY A 47 23.19 15.25 -8.13
N ARG A 48 22.64 14.13 -7.65
CA ARG A 48 21.34 13.62 -8.13
C ARG A 48 20.16 14.52 -7.74
N ALA A 49 20.17 15.07 -6.52
CA ALA A 49 19.15 16.01 -6.06
C ALA A 49 19.19 17.30 -6.87
N LEU A 50 20.39 17.80 -7.17
CA LEU A 50 20.58 18.95 -8.04
C LEU A 50 20.09 18.66 -9.47
N LEU A 51 20.38 17.48 -10.03
CA LEU A 51 19.87 17.08 -11.33
C LEU A 51 18.34 17.07 -11.37
N TRP A 52 17.70 16.49 -10.35
CA TRP A 52 16.24 16.54 -10.22
C TRP A 52 15.72 17.96 -10.09
N LEU A 53 16.39 18.84 -9.34
CA LEU A 53 15.97 20.23 -9.18
C LEU A 53 16.10 21.02 -10.49
N VAL A 54 17.20 20.83 -11.23
CA VAL A 54 17.44 21.42 -12.55
C VAL A 54 16.44 20.92 -13.60
N PHE A 55 15.88 19.72 -13.42
CA PHE A 55 14.79 19.25 -14.27
C PHE A 55 13.43 19.81 -13.82
N LEU A 56 13.08 19.61 -12.54
CA LEU A 56 11.76 19.92 -11.99
C LEU A 56 11.46 21.42 -11.98
N GLY A 57 12.44 22.28 -11.68
CA GLY A 57 12.26 23.73 -11.63
C GLY A 57 11.88 24.32 -12.98
N PRO A 58 12.72 24.19 -14.03
CA PRO A 58 12.38 24.66 -15.37
C PRO A 58 11.10 24.02 -15.92
N PHE A 59 10.89 22.71 -15.69
CA PHE A 59 9.66 22.05 -16.09
C PHE A 59 8.43 22.66 -15.42
N PHE A 60 8.50 22.99 -14.13
CA PHE A 60 7.44 23.69 -13.41
C PHE A 60 7.14 25.04 -14.04
N PHE A 61 8.13 25.93 -14.18
CA PHE A 61 7.90 27.27 -14.74
C PHE A 61 7.35 27.22 -16.17
N ALA A 62 7.87 26.33 -17.01
CA ALA A 62 7.41 26.15 -18.38
C ALA A 62 5.96 25.64 -18.44
N SER A 63 5.65 24.55 -17.72
CA SER A 63 4.33 23.93 -17.76
C SER A 63 3.25 24.77 -17.07
N TYR A 64 3.58 25.37 -15.92
CA TYR A 64 2.69 26.25 -15.17
C TYR A 64 2.42 27.55 -15.92
N GLY A 65 3.48 28.18 -16.44
CA GLY A 65 3.38 29.39 -17.24
C GLY A 65 2.61 29.18 -18.54
N PHE A 66 2.80 28.02 -19.18
CA PHE A 66 2.01 27.64 -20.36
C PHE A 66 0.52 27.51 -20.03
N ALA A 67 0.15 26.83 -18.95
CA ALA A 67 -1.26 26.70 -18.53
C ALA A 67 -1.89 28.07 -18.22
N THR A 68 -1.15 28.96 -17.54
CA THR A 68 -1.58 30.34 -17.30
C THR A 68 -1.78 31.10 -18.60
N TRP A 69 -0.81 31.06 -19.51
CA TRP A 69 -0.88 31.73 -20.80
C TRP A 69 -2.07 31.23 -21.62
N TYR A 70 -2.27 29.91 -21.68
CA TYR A 70 -3.41 29.29 -22.36
C TYR A 70 -4.74 29.81 -21.80
N SER A 71 -4.94 29.74 -20.48
CA SER A 71 -6.17 30.20 -19.82
C SER A 71 -6.43 31.69 -20.04
N SER A 72 -5.38 32.53 -20.04
CA SER A 72 -5.52 33.97 -20.31
C SER A 72 -5.98 34.32 -21.72
N ARG A 73 -5.87 33.39 -22.67
CA ARG A 73 -6.31 33.56 -24.05
C ARG A 73 -7.77 33.12 -24.27
N LEU A 74 -8.39 32.48 -23.28
CA LEU A 74 -9.76 32.00 -23.39
C LEU A 74 -10.77 33.15 -23.26
N PRO A 75 -11.90 33.15 -24.00
CA PRO A 75 -12.92 34.19 -23.92
C PRO A 75 -13.53 34.34 -22.52
N SER A 76 -13.66 33.23 -21.80
CA SER A 76 -14.21 33.20 -20.45
C SER A 76 -13.57 32.06 -19.65
N VAL A 77 -13.21 32.35 -18.40
CA VAL A 77 -12.71 31.37 -17.44
C VAL A 77 -13.64 31.39 -16.22
N HIS A 78 -14.13 30.21 -15.83
CA HIS A 78 -15.08 30.06 -14.75
C HIS A 78 -14.40 30.05 -13.38
N SER A 79 -15.19 30.24 -12.32
CA SER A 79 -14.76 30.11 -10.93
C SER A 79 -15.74 29.19 -10.21
N ILE A 80 -15.22 28.31 -9.35
CA ILE A 80 -16.04 27.46 -8.48
C ILE A 80 -15.81 27.96 -7.06
N VAL A 81 -16.83 28.60 -6.50
CA VAL A 81 -16.77 29.24 -5.17
C VAL A 81 -18.03 28.90 -4.41
N TYR A 82 -17.88 28.56 -3.13
CA TYR A 82 -19.01 28.40 -2.24
C TYR A 82 -19.41 29.73 -1.59
N SER A 83 -20.71 29.93 -1.34
CA SER A 83 -21.24 31.17 -0.76
C SER A 83 -20.66 31.52 0.62
N TRP A 84 -20.22 30.52 1.39
CA TRP A 84 -19.63 30.74 2.71
C TRP A 84 -18.16 31.20 2.65
N GLU A 85 -17.47 31.07 1.50
CA GLU A 85 -16.06 31.47 1.37
C GLU A 85 -15.86 32.98 1.54
N SER A 86 -16.89 33.79 1.27
CA SER A 86 -16.84 35.24 1.49
C SER A 86 -16.69 35.63 2.96
N ALA A 87 -16.93 34.70 3.89
CA ALA A 87 -16.71 34.92 5.32
C ALA A 87 -15.25 34.69 5.76
N ILE A 88 -14.38 34.19 4.88
CA ILE A 88 -12.98 33.90 5.21
C ILE A 88 -12.18 35.22 5.21
N PRO A 89 -11.66 35.67 6.36
CA PRO A 89 -10.86 36.89 6.41
C PRO A 89 -9.50 36.70 5.73
N LEU A 90 -8.99 37.78 5.12
CA LEU A 90 -7.59 37.86 4.70
C LEU A 90 -6.71 37.98 5.95
N TRP A 91 -5.73 37.08 6.11
CA TRP A 91 -4.70 37.17 7.15
C TRP A 91 -3.33 37.39 6.50
N PRO A 92 -2.87 38.65 6.33
CA PRO A 92 -1.68 38.92 5.53
C PRO A 92 -0.41 38.17 5.97
N TRP A 93 -0.24 37.95 7.27
CA TRP A 93 0.92 37.24 7.82
C TRP A 93 1.00 35.76 7.40
N THR A 94 -0.11 35.14 6.97
CA THR A 94 -0.12 33.73 6.50
C THR A 94 0.52 33.58 5.11
N ILE A 95 0.91 34.67 4.45
CA ILE A 95 1.75 34.63 3.26
C ILE A 95 3.12 33.97 3.53
N VAL A 96 3.63 34.08 4.76
CA VAL A 96 4.92 33.47 5.16
C VAL A 96 4.86 31.94 5.13
N PRO A 97 3.93 31.27 5.84
CA PRO A 97 3.78 29.83 5.72
C PRO A 97 3.42 29.41 4.29
N TYR A 98 2.60 30.18 3.57
CA TYR A 98 2.32 29.91 2.14
C TYR A 98 3.61 29.81 1.32
N TRP A 99 4.48 30.84 1.35
CA TRP A 99 5.76 30.84 0.64
C TRP A 99 6.74 29.77 1.13
N SER A 100 6.65 29.36 2.40
CA SER A 100 7.57 28.38 2.96
C SER A 100 7.54 27.04 2.22
N ILE A 101 6.46 26.73 1.49
CA ILE A 101 6.37 25.50 0.71
C ILE A 101 7.47 25.40 -0.36
N ASP A 102 7.86 26.52 -0.98
CA ASP A 102 8.84 26.54 -2.07
C ASP A 102 10.25 26.26 -1.54
N LEU A 103 10.55 26.80 -0.36
CA LEU A 103 11.78 26.48 0.36
C LEU A 103 11.78 25.00 0.79
N LEU A 104 10.68 24.53 1.38
CA LEU A 104 10.53 23.13 1.79
C LEU A 104 10.59 22.18 0.59
N TYR A 105 10.14 22.60 -0.59
CA TYR A 105 10.26 21.84 -1.82
C TYR A 105 11.73 21.56 -2.15
N GLY A 106 12.57 22.59 -2.23
CA GLY A 106 13.99 22.44 -2.53
C GLY A 106 14.72 21.62 -1.46
N LEU A 107 14.47 21.92 -0.19
CA LEU A 107 15.07 21.21 0.94
C LEU A 107 14.66 19.73 1.02
N SER A 108 13.46 19.37 0.56
CA SER A 108 12.98 17.98 0.62
C SER A 108 13.79 17.01 -0.24
N LEU A 109 14.34 17.47 -1.37
CA LEU A 109 15.26 16.67 -2.21
C LEU A 109 16.59 16.43 -1.48
N LEU A 110 17.05 17.46 -0.75
CA LEU A 110 18.24 17.39 0.10
C LEU A 110 17.99 16.65 1.42
N LEU A 111 16.77 16.22 1.71
CA LEU A 111 16.47 15.42 2.90
C LEU A 111 16.63 13.91 2.66
N CYS A 112 16.42 13.45 1.43
CA CYS A 112 16.41 12.02 1.08
C CYS A 112 17.75 11.32 1.37
N ALA A 113 17.71 10.13 1.98
CA ALA A 113 18.90 9.40 2.44
C ALA A 113 19.41 8.33 1.46
N SER A 114 18.60 7.96 0.45
CA SER A 114 18.97 7.00 -0.60
C SER A 114 18.51 7.45 -1.99
N ARG A 115 19.13 6.92 -3.05
CA ARG A 115 18.77 7.23 -4.45
C ARG A 115 17.34 6.84 -4.76
N ARG A 116 16.92 5.68 -4.26
CA ARG A 116 15.55 5.17 -4.41
C ARG A 116 14.53 6.10 -3.76
N GLU A 117 14.83 6.56 -2.55
CA GLU A 117 13.96 7.50 -1.84
C GLU A 117 13.86 8.83 -2.58
N LEU A 118 15.00 9.38 -3.01
CA LEU A 118 15.07 10.62 -3.79
C LEU A 118 14.27 10.50 -5.10
N ASP A 119 14.44 9.41 -5.84
CA ASP A 119 13.73 9.18 -7.10
C ASP A 119 12.24 8.95 -6.91
N ALA A 120 11.84 8.25 -5.85
CA ALA A 120 10.43 8.11 -5.52
C ALA A 120 9.84 9.49 -5.18
N HIS A 121 10.54 10.30 -4.37
CA HIS A 121 10.10 11.64 -4.00
C HIS A 121 9.99 12.58 -5.20
N ALA A 122 11.03 12.65 -6.04
CA ALA A 122 11.00 13.45 -7.26
C ALA A 122 9.88 13.01 -8.23
N ARG A 123 9.64 11.71 -8.36
CA ARG A 123 8.50 11.20 -9.16
C ARG A 123 7.15 11.57 -8.56
N ARG A 124 6.99 11.65 -7.23
CA ARG A 124 5.77 12.17 -6.60
C ARG A 124 5.54 13.62 -7.00
N LEU A 125 6.57 14.47 -6.88
CA LEU A 125 6.51 15.89 -7.25
C LEU A 125 6.17 16.06 -8.73
N LEU A 126 6.83 15.31 -9.62
CA LEU A 126 6.55 15.32 -11.06
C LEU A 126 5.13 14.85 -11.37
N THR A 127 4.67 13.78 -10.72
CA THR A 127 3.32 13.24 -10.92
C THR A 127 2.26 14.26 -10.52
N ALA A 128 2.43 14.92 -9.36
CA ALA A 128 1.53 15.98 -8.93
C ALA A 128 1.52 17.15 -9.92
N GLN A 129 2.69 17.59 -10.39
CA GLN A 129 2.80 18.64 -11.41
C GLN A 129 2.03 18.30 -12.68
N VAL A 130 2.27 17.11 -13.24
CA VAL A 130 1.65 16.67 -14.49
C VAL A 130 0.13 16.59 -14.35
N ILE A 131 -0.37 16.02 -13.25
CA ILE A 131 -1.82 15.89 -13.02
C ILE A 131 -2.46 17.27 -12.80
N CYS A 132 -1.84 18.15 -12.01
CA CYS A 132 -2.35 19.50 -11.79
C CYS A 132 -2.38 20.33 -13.08
N VAL A 133 -1.28 20.36 -13.84
CA VAL A 133 -1.22 21.08 -15.12
C VAL A 133 -2.22 20.52 -16.12
N ALA A 134 -2.38 19.19 -16.20
CA ALA A 134 -3.43 18.59 -17.02
C ALA A 134 -4.83 19.06 -16.58
N GLY A 135 -5.08 19.14 -15.27
CA GLY A 135 -6.31 19.71 -14.70
C GLY A 135 -6.53 21.17 -15.13
N PHE A 136 -5.51 22.02 -15.03
CA PHE A 136 -5.57 23.43 -15.42
C PHE A 136 -5.88 23.63 -16.91
N LEU A 137 -5.39 22.74 -17.76
CA LEU A 137 -5.64 22.77 -19.21
C LEU A 137 -7.02 22.23 -19.58
N LEU A 138 -7.48 21.16 -18.93
CA LEU A 138 -8.78 20.53 -19.20
C LEU A 138 -9.95 21.32 -18.61
N PHE A 139 -9.75 21.91 -17.42
CA PHE A 139 -10.77 22.63 -16.66
C PHE A 139 -10.18 23.94 -16.13
N PRO A 140 -9.94 24.94 -17.01
CA PRO A 140 -9.35 26.21 -16.61
C PRO A 140 -10.28 26.95 -15.66
N LEU A 141 -9.73 27.36 -14.52
CA LEU A 141 -10.46 28.03 -13.44
C LEU A 141 -9.69 29.26 -12.97
N ARG A 142 -10.42 30.28 -12.51
CA ARG A 142 -9.83 31.50 -11.96
C ARG A 142 -10.31 31.87 -10.58
N TYR A 143 -9.51 32.68 -9.87
CA TYR A 143 -9.96 33.35 -8.65
C TYR A 143 -11.19 34.23 -8.94
N ALA A 144 -12.17 34.18 -8.05
CA ALA A 144 -13.35 35.03 -8.15
C ALA A 144 -13.18 36.39 -7.47
N HIS A 145 -12.22 36.55 -6.54
CA HIS A 145 -12.16 37.72 -5.65
C HIS A 145 -10.83 38.46 -5.82
N ALA A 146 -10.89 39.79 -5.92
CA ALA A 146 -9.70 40.62 -5.91
C ALA A 146 -9.19 40.76 -4.47
N ARG A 147 -7.91 40.49 -4.26
CA ARG A 147 -7.25 40.64 -2.95
C ARG A 147 -7.18 42.13 -2.57
N PRO A 148 -7.55 42.52 -1.33
CA PRO A 148 -7.36 43.86 -0.81
C PRO A 148 -5.89 44.27 -0.86
N ALA A 149 -5.63 45.57 -1.06
CA ALA A 149 -4.29 46.10 -0.90
C ALA A 149 -3.80 45.82 0.53
N SER A 150 -2.58 45.30 0.65
CA SER A 150 -1.92 45.04 1.91
C SER A 150 -0.64 45.84 1.94
N ASP A 151 -0.37 46.55 3.03
CA ASP A 151 0.83 47.39 3.15
C ASP A 151 1.98 46.65 3.86
N GLY A 152 3.19 47.19 3.74
CA GLY A 152 4.38 46.69 4.44
C GLY A 152 4.96 45.40 3.87
N LEU A 153 5.66 44.63 4.72
CA LEU A 153 6.41 43.43 4.30
C LEU A 153 5.52 42.37 3.65
N PHE A 154 4.32 42.14 4.19
CA PHE A 154 3.40 41.13 3.66
C PHE A 154 2.82 41.55 2.32
N GLY A 155 2.52 42.84 2.15
CA GLY A 155 2.14 43.43 0.86
C GLY A 155 3.19 43.19 -0.22
N TRP A 156 4.46 43.47 0.10
CA TRP A 156 5.56 43.19 -0.81
C TRP A 156 5.67 41.70 -1.20
N LEU A 157 5.55 40.77 -0.24
CA LEU A 157 5.54 39.32 -0.52
C LEU A 157 4.37 38.92 -1.43
N PHE A 158 3.22 39.55 -1.25
CA PHE A 158 2.03 39.36 -2.08
C PHE A 158 2.19 39.91 -3.50
N ASP A 159 2.93 41.00 -3.68
CA ASP A 159 3.23 41.59 -4.98
C ASP A 159 4.23 40.73 -5.76
N VAL A 160 5.29 40.26 -5.10
CA VAL A 160 6.23 39.29 -5.67
C VAL A 160 5.49 38.02 -6.10
N LEU A 161 4.59 37.51 -5.25
CA LEU A 161 3.78 36.34 -5.58
C LEU A 161 2.91 36.60 -6.81
N GLY A 162 2.23 37.75 -6.91
CA GLY A 162 1.39 38.09 -8.06
C GLY A 162 2.18 38.32 -9.38
N GLY A 163 3.51 38.49 -9.28
CA GLY A 163 4.40 38.53 -10.43
C GLY A 163 4.47 37.19 -11.16
N PHE A 164 4.53 36.09 -10.42
CA PHE A 164 4.66 34.72 -10.93
C PHE A 164 3.31 33.99 -10.95
N ASP A 165 2.52 34.10 -9.88
CA ASP A 165 1.26 33.39 -9.72
C ASP A 165 0.10 34.24 -10.25
N LYS A 166 -0.42 33.82 -11.40
CA LYS A 166 -1.48 34.49 -12.16
C LYS A 166 -2.82 33.82 -11.87
N PRO A 167 -3.95 34.49 -12.18
CA PRO A 167 -5.22 34.09 -11.57
C PRO A 167 -5.84 32.79 -12.10
N PHE A 168 -5.14 31.91 -12.81
CA PHE A 168 -5.71 30.92 -13.73
C PHE A 168 -5.41 29.43 -13.46
N ASN A 169 -4.78 29.06 -12.34
CA ASN A 169 -4.35 27.67 -12.06
C ASN A 169 -4.89 27.16 -10.70
N GLN A 170 -6.20 26.92 -10.60
CA GLN A 170 -6.89 26.64 -9.33
C GLN A 170 -6.97 25.15 -8.96
N ALA A 171 -7.91 24.41 -9.55
CA ALA A 171 -8.21 23.03 -9.20
C ALA A 171 -7.61 22.06 -10.23
N PRO A 172 -6.94 20.98 -9.80
CA PRO A 172 -6.57 20.67 -8.41
C PRO A 172 -5.40 21.55 -7.91
N SER A 173 -5.42 21.97 -6.64
CA SER A 173 -4.34 22.83 -6.10
C SER A 173 -3.01 22.08 -6.09
N LEU A 174 -2.08 22.56 -6.90
CA LEU A 174 -0.70 22.08 -6.89
C LEU A 174 -0.03 22.35 -5.54
N HIS A 175 -0.29 23.51 -4.93
CA HIS A 175 0.24 23.87 -3.62
C HIS A 175 -0.18 22.86 -2.54
N ILE A 176 -1.44 22.43 -2.53
CA ILE A 176 -1.93 21.42 -1.57
C ILE A 176 -1.43 20.01 -1.93
N ALA A 177 -1.28 19.68 -3.22
CA ALA A 177 -0.66 18.41 -3.62
C ALA A 177 0.79 18.32 -3.12
N LEU A 178 1.56 19.40 -3.28
CA LEU A 178 2.92 19.54 -2.74
C LEU A 178 2.92 19.45 -1.22
N LEU A 179 1.98 20.12 -0.54
CA LEU A 179 1.86 20.08 0.92
C LEU A 179 1.79 18.63 1.41
N VAL A 180 0.91 17.81 0.82
CA VAL A 180 0.78 16.39 1.20
C VAL A 180 2.09 15.62 0.98
N ILE A 181 2.70 15.77 -0.20
CA ILE A 181 3.93 15.04 -0.56
C ILE A 181 5.09 15.42 0.36
N LEU A 182 5.30 16.73 0.57
CA LEU A 182 6.34 17.27 1.43
C LEU A 182 6.08 16.87 2.88
N TRP A 183 4.85 16.98 3.37
CA TRP A 183 4.49 16.57 4.72
C TRP A 183 4.87 15.12 4.99
N VAL A 184 4.49 14.21 4.09
CA VAL A 184 4.85 12.78 4.20
C VAL A 184 6.36 12.61 4.22
N ARG A 185 7.09 13.35 3.37
CA ARG A 185 8.55 13.22 3.32
C ARG A 185 9.22 13.70 4.60
N TYR A 186 8.90 14.90 5.08
CA TYR A 186 9.47 15.45 6.32
C TYR A 186 9.07 14.63 7.54
N ALA A 187 7.80 14.20 7.64
CA ALA A 187 7.32 13.41 8.76
C ALA A 187 8.03 12.05 8.87
N ALA A 188 8.44 11.46 7.74
CA ALA A 188 9.17 10.19 7.72
C ALA A 188 10.63 10.30 8.19
N HIS A 189 11.22 11.50 8.17
CA HIS A 189 12.56 11.78 8.70
C HIS A 189 12.55 12.21 10.17
N LEU A 190 11.36 12.34 10.77
CA LEU A 190 11.22 12.51 12.22
C LEU A 190 11.03 11.16 12.89
N PRO A 191 11.68 10.90 14.05
CA PRO A 191 11.51 9.65 14.78
C PRO A 191 10.03 9.36 15.10
N PRO A 192 9.54 8.12 14.89
CA PRO A 192 8.17 7.76 15.21
C PRO A 192 7.95 7.81 16.72
N ASP A 193 6.70 8.05 17.13
CA ASP A 193 6.32 7.98 18.54
C ASP A 193 6.59 6.59 19.11
N PRO A 194 7.02 6.49 20.38
CA PRO A 194 7.10 5.21 21.06
C PRO A 194 5.72 4.53 21.04
N PRO A 195 5.67 3.20 20.87
CA PRO A 195 4.41 2.48 21.03
C PRO A 195 3.83 2.72 22.44
N PRO A 196 2.50 2.66 22.61
CA PRO A 196 1.83 2.94 23.88
C PRO A 196 2.34 2.08 25.06
N ASN A 197 2.89 0.90 24.78
CA ASN A 197 3.59 0.06 25.75
C ASN A 197 5.06 -0.14 25.30
N PRO A 198 5.99 0.75 25.68
CA PRO A 198 7.41 0.53 25.43
C PRO A 198 7.90 -0.68 26.26
N PRO A 199 8.89 -1.44 25.78
CA PRO A 199 9.48 -2.52 26.56
C PRO A 199 10.05 -2.00 27.90
N ALA A 200 9.95 -2.80 28.96
CA ALA A 200 10.34 -2.44 30.34
C ALA A 200 11.82 -2.01 30.48
N HIS A 201 12.68 -2.47 29.57
CA HIS A 201 14.08 -2.07 29.48
C HIS A 201 14.37 -1.47 28.09
N PRO A 202 14.25 -0.14 27.90
CA PRO A 202 14.74 0.48 26.69
C PRO A 202 16.27 0.34 26.64
N PRO A 203 16.87 0.13 25.45
CA PRO A 203 18.33 0.11 25.32
C PRO A 203 18.93 1.39 25.89
N ALA A 204 19.90 1.23 26.79
CA ALA A 204 20.55 2.33 27.51
C ALA A 204 21.16 3.32 26.51
N GLY A 205 20.70 4.58 26.56
CA GLY A 205 21.21 5.68 25.71
C GLY A 205 20.14 6.56 25.06
N ASN A 206 18.91 6.06 24.86
CA ASN A 206 17.93 6.71 23.96
C ASN A 206 16.77 7.43 24.67
N GLY A 207 16.72 7.43 26.01
CA GLY A 207 15.60 7.98 26.79
C GLY A 207 15.43 9.49 26.64
N ARG A 208 16.54 10.26 26.64
CA ARG A 208 16.51 11.73 26.53
C ARG A 208 16.23 12.20 25.09
N TRP A 209 16.66 11.44 24.09
CA TRP A 209 16.39 11.67 22.67
C TRP A 209 14.91 11.47 22.33
N ARG A 210 14.25 10.47 22.91
CA ARG A 210 12.84 10.12 22.64
C ARG A 210 11.82 11.19 23.03
N HIS A 211 12.09 12.01 24.04
CA HIS A 211 11.19 13.09 24.48
C HIS A 211 11.43 14.41 23.72
N ALA A 212 12.64 14.63 23.19
CA ALA A 212 13.01 15.86 22.50
C ALA A 212 12.37 16.01 21.10
N HIS A 213 11.95 14.91 20.45
CA HIS A 213 11.41 14.96 19.08
C HIS A 213 9.89 15.19 18.99
N ARG A 214 9.16 15.03 20.11
CA ARG A 214 7.73 15.34 20.17
C ARG A 214 7.40 16.79 19.81
N PRO A 215 8.06 17.82 20.37
CA PRO A 215 7.78 19.20 19.99
C PRO A 215 8.12 19.46 18.52
N ALA A 216 9.23 18.93 18.00
CA ALA A 216 9.60 19.07 16.59
C ALA A 216 8.53 18.49 15.65
N ARG A 217 7.92 17.37 16.03
CA ARG A 217 6.85 16.74 15.25
C ARG A 217 5.55 17.52 15.32
N TRP A 218 5.16 18.02 16.49
CA TRP A 218 4.02 18.93 16.62
C TRP A 218 4.23 20.24 15.86
N LEU A 219 5.46 20.78 15.87
CA LEU A 219 5.84 21.94 15.08
C LEU A 219 5.70 21.64 13.58
N LEU A 220 6.19 20.49 13.11
CA LEU A 220 6.01 20.07 11.73
C LEU A 220 4.52 19.98 11.35
N HIS A 221 3.72 19.26 12.15
CA HIS A 221 2.29 19.11 11.88
C HIS A 221 1.55 20.45 11.92
N GLY A 222 1.85 21.30 12.90
CA GLY A 222 1.28 22.63 13.03
C GLY A 222 1.66 23.54 11.86
N TRP A 223 2.93 23.50 11.43
CA TRP A 223 3.40 24.29 10.30
C TRP A 223 2.74 23.85 8.99
N PHE A 224 2.72 22.55 8.68
CA PHE A 224 2.04 22.05 7.48
C PHE A 224 0.52 22.28 7.51
N ALA A 225 -0.12 22.23 8.68
CA ALA A 225 -1.52 22.64 8.82
C ALA A 225 -1.70 24.13 8.53
N LEU A 226 -0.76 24.97 8.97
CA LEU A 226 -0.76 26.41 8.70
C LEU A 226 -0.53 26.73 7.21
N ILE A 227 0.29 25.96 6.49
CA ILE A 227 0.39 26.04 5.01
C ILE A 227 -0.96 25.70 4.36
N GLY A 228 -1.64 24.67 4.87
CA GLY A 228 -2.97 24.30 4.35
C GLY A 228 -4.05 25.33 4.66
N LEU A 229 -3.93 26.05 5.77
CA LEU A 229 -4.82 27.16 6.11
C LEU A 229 -4.47 28.45 5.36
N SER A 230 -3.19 28.66 5.06
CA SER A 230 -2.72 29.87 4.39
C SER A 230 -3.28 29.99 2.99
N VAL A 231 -3.49 28.89 2.25
CA VAL A 231 -4.04 28.99 0.88
C VAL A 231 -5.40 29.67 0.84
N LEU A 232 -6.25 29.45 1.86
CA LEU A 232 -7.56 30.11 1.97
C LEU A 232 -7.43 31.50 2.56
N THR A 233 -6.64 31.68 3.61
CA THR A 233 -6.53 32.97 4.30
C THR A 233 -5.65 34.01 3.57
N THR A 234 -4.95 33.59 2.51
CA THR A 234 -4.27 34.46 1.54
C THR A 234 -5.12 34.75 0.31
N TRP A 235 -6.33 34.17 0.23
CA TRP A 235 -7.22 34.19 -0.95
C TRP A 235 -6.54 33.68 -2.23
N GLN A 236 -5.61 32.73 -2.08
CA GLN A 236 -4.85 32.13 -3.19
C GLN A 236 -5.44 30.83 -3.72
N HIS A 237 -6.53 30.34 -3.13
CA HIS A 237 -7.28 29.18 -3.59
C HIS A 237 -8.73 29.25 -3.12
N HIS A 238 -9.62 28.64 -3.89
CA HIS A 238 -10.97 28.34 -3.45
C HIS A 238 -11.01 27.03 -2.68
N PHE A 239 -12.04 26.85 -1.85
CA PHE A 239 -12.09 25.68 -0.97
C PHE A 239 -12.05 24.35 -1.74
N ILE A 240 -12.63 24.27 -2.93
CA ILE A 240 -12.62 23.05 -3.76
C ILE A 240 -11.21 22.62 -4.19
N ASP A 241 -10.26 23.55 -4.24
CA ASP A 241 -8.89 23.28 -4.67
C ASP A 241 -8.14 22.43 -3.62
N LEU A 242 -8.52 22.55 -2.34
CA LEU A 242 -7.91 21.82 -1.22
C LEU A 242 -8.16 20.30 -1.32
N PRO A 243 -9.41 19.80 -1.33
CA PRO A 243 -9.65 18.36 -1.40
C PRO A 243 -9.15 17.76 -2.72
N THR A 244 -9.27 18.49 -3.84
CA THR A 244 -8.81 18.02 -5.14
C THR A 244 -7.27 17.97 -5.21
N GLY A 245 -6.58 18.98 -4.69
CA GLY A 245 -5.12 18.97 -4.53
C GLY A 245 -4.64 17.87 -3.58
N ALA A 246 -5.35 17.65 -2.47
CA ALA A 246 -5.02 16.59 -1.53
C ALA A 246 -5.19 15.19 -2.14
N LEU A 247 -6.23 14.97 -2.96
CA LEU A 247 -6.41 13.74 -3.73
C LEU A 247 -5.22 13.48 -4.66
N VAL A 248 -4.76 14.49 -5.40
CA VAL A 248 -3.59 14.38 -6.27
C VAL A 248 -2.32 14.07 -5.47
N GLY A 249 -2.10 14.78 -4.36
CA GLY A 249 -0.95 14.53 -3.48
C GLY A 249 -0.94 13.09 -2.94
N TRP A 250 -2.10 12.60 -2.46
CA TRP A 250 -2.21 11.22 -1.99
C TRP A 250 -2.07 10.18 -3.09
N LEU A 251 -2.58 10.46 -4.30
CA LEU A 251 -2.41 9.61 -5.47
C LEU A 251 -0.92 9.49 -5.86
N ALA A 252 -0.19 10.60 -5.84
CA ALA A 252 1.24 10.61 -6.09
C ALA A 252 2.01 9.77 -5.05
N VAL A 253 1.70 9.95 -3.75
CA VAL A 253 2.30 9.14 -2.67
C VAL A 253 1.96 7.66 -2.82
N TRP A 254 0.72 7.33 -3.21
CA TRP A 254 0.30 5.95 -3.47
C TRP A 254 1.05 5.33 -4.66
N LEU A 255 1.23 6.08 -5.75
CA LEU A 255 1.88 5.56 -6.96
C LEU A 255 3.36 5.23 -6.74
N TRP A 256 4.01 5.94 -5.81
CA TRP A 256 5.44 5.83 -5.52
C TRP A 256 5.68 5.62 -4.01
N PRO A 257 5.43 4.43 -3.44
CA PRO A 257 5.53 4.20 -1.99
C PRO A 257 6.98 4.12 -1.49
N ASP A 258 7.24 4.52 -0.23
CA ASP A 258 8.58 4.50 0.38
C ASP A 258 9.17 3.09 0.45
N GLY A 259 8.35 2.10 0.81
CA GLY A 259 8.75 0.69 0.96
C GLY A 259 9.08 -0.01 -0.36
N GLY A 260 8.92 0.65 -1.52
CA GLY A 260 9.18 -0.03 -2.79
C GLY A 260 8.56 0.12 -4.15
N GLY A 261 8.61 -0.98 -4.90
CA GLY A 261 8.03 -1.11 -6.23
C GLY A 261 6.63 -0.51 -6.29
N THR A 262 6.38 0.27 -7.33
CA THR A 262 5.09 0.88 -7.61
C THR A 262 4.00 -0.21 -7.64
N PRO A 263 2.77 0.06 -7.16
CA PRO A 263 1.65 -0.88 -7.29
C PRO A 263 1.45 -1.34 -8.75
N LEU A 264 1.91 -0.55 -9.73
CA LEU A 264 1.82 -0.87 -11.15
C LEU A 264 2.81 -1.93 -11.63
N HIS A 265 3.90 -2.20 -10.89
CA HIS A 265 4.96 -3.13 -11.34
C HIS A 265 4.45 -4.59 -11.42
N GLY A 266 3.39 -4.90 -10.69
CA GLY A 266 2.72 -6.20 -10.70
C GLY A 266 1.38 -6.20 -11.44
N MET A 267 1.13 -5.24 -12.35
CA MET A 267 -0.06 -5.27 -13.21
C MET A 267 -0.12 -6.63 -13.91
N ARG A 268 -1.13 -7.41 -13.56
CA ARG A 268 -1.28 -8.77 -14.09
C ARG A 268 -1.83 -8.69 -15.51
N GLY A 269 -1.70 -9.78 -16.27
CA GLY A 269 -2.44 -9.98 -17.51
C GLY A 269 -3.96 -9.86 -17.29
N LEU A 270 -4.73 -10.01 -18.37
CA LEU A 270 -6.19 -9.82 -18.37
C LEU A 270 -6.85 -10.47 -17.14
N PRO A 271 -7.67 -9.72 -16.38
CA PRO A 271 -8.31 -10.24 -15.19
C PRO A 271 -9.25 -11.40 -15.54
N ASP A 272 -9.34 -12.38 -14.65
CA ASP A 272 -10.36 -13.42 -14.76
C ASP A 272 -11.78 -12.82 -14.81
N ALA A 273 -12.75 -13.60 -15.29
CA ALA A 273 -14.11 -13.11 -15.50
C ALA A 273 -14.75 -12.54 -14.22
N ARG A 274 -14.43 -13.10 -13.05
CA ARG A 274 -14.98 -12.65 -11.77
C ARG A 274 -14.38 -11.32 -11.35
N ARG A 275 -13.06 -11.17 -11.43
CA ARG A 275 -12.36 -9.90 -11.20
C ARG A 275 -12.82 -8.82 -12.16
N ARG A 276 -13.00 -9.14 -13.45
CA ARG A 276 -13.55 -8.21 -14.44
C ARG A 276 -14.95 -7.75 -14.06
N GLN A 277 -15.85 -8.69 -13.70
CA GLN A 277 -17.21 -8.37 -13.27
C GLN A 277 -17.23 -7.44 -12.05
N LEU A 278 -16.41 -7.74 -11.03
CA LEU A 278 -16.32 -6.90 -9.82
C LEU A 278 -15.71 -5.53 -10.13
N GLY A 279 -14.65 -5.49 -10.93
CA GLY A 279 -14.00 -4.27 -11.35
C GLY A 279 -14.94 -3.34 -12.12
N VAL A 280 -15.72 -3.87 -13.06
CA VAL A 280 -16.75 -3.09 -13.78
C VAL A 280 -17.82 -2.59 -12.83
N ARG A 281 -18.29 -3.39 -11.86
CA ARG A 281 -19.28 -2.92 -10.86
C ARG A 281 -18.75 -1.77 -10.01
N TYR A 282 -17.51 -1.86 -9.53
CA TYR A 282 -16.88 -0.77 -8.80
C TYR A 282 -16.66 0.46 -9.68
N LEU A 283 -16.30 0.28 -10.96
CA LEU A 283 -16.16 1.37 -11.91
C LEU A 283 -17.51 2.04 -12.20
N SER A 284 -18.58 1.29 -12.40
CA SER A 284 -19.93 1.83 -12.55
C SER A 284 -20.37 2.59 -11.31
N GLY A 285 -20.06 2.09 -10.11
CA GLY A 285 -20.27 2.83 -8.85
C GLY A 285 -19.47 4.12 -8.79
N ALA A 286 -18.20 4.10 -9.22
CA ALA A 286 -17.36 5.29 -9.28
C ALA A 286 -17.94 6.34 -10.23
N VAL A 287 -18.39 5.94 -11.43
CA VAL A 287 -19.05 6.82 -12.41
C VAL A 287 -20.36 7.36 -11.86
N ALA A 288 -21.19 6.52 -11.22
CA ALA A 288 -22.45 6.95 -10.61
C ALA A 288 -22.22 7.96 -9.47
N CYS A 289 -21.16 7.81 -8.68
CA CYS A 289 -20.76 8.79 -7.67
C CYS A 289 -20.18 10.07 -8.28
N ALA A 290 -19.47 9.98 -9.40
CA ALA A 290 -18.86 11.14 -10.05
C ALA A 290 -19.86 11.97 -10.88
N ALA A 291 -20.87 11.34 -11.49
CA ALA A 291 -21.81 12.00 -12.39
C ALA A 291 -22.50 13.23 -11.77
N PRO A 292 -22.91 13.21 -10.48
CA PRO A 292 -23.50 14.39 -9.87
C PRO A 292 -22.59 15.61 -9.77
N ALA A 293 -21.27 15.44 -9.84
CA ALA A 293 -20.32 16.55 -9.81
C ALA A 293 -20.57 17.58 -10.94
N ALA A 294 -21.24 17.18 -12.03
CA ALA A 294 -21.65 18.08 -13.10
C ALA A 294 -22.63 19.19 -12.64
N TRP A 295 -23.37 18.99 -11.54
CA TRP A 295 -24.24 20.02 -10.96
C TRP A 295 -23.50 21.02 -10.07
N GLY A 296 -22.19 20.83 -9.85
CA GLY A 296 -21.37 21.72 -9.03
C GLY A 296 -21.77 21.75 -7.56
N GLY A 297 -21.28 22.76 -6.84
CA GLY A 297 -21.60 22.97 -5.42
C GLY A 297 -21.30 21.73 -4.57
N ALA A 298 -22.25 21.37 -3.69
CA ALA A 298 -22.08 20.26 -2.75
C ALA A 298 -21.86 18.89 -3.44
N TRP A 299 -22.27 18.74 -4.70
CA TRP A 299 -22.11 17.47 -5.43
C TRP A 299 -20.65 17.15 -5.78
N LEU A 300 -19.78 18.16 -5.82
CA LEU A 300 -18.34 17.98 -6.07
C LEU A 300 -17.67 17.11 -4.99
N TRP A 301 -18.25 17.05 -3.78
CA TRP A 301 -17.75 16.20 -2.70
C TRP A 301 -17.83 14.70 -3.00
N LEU A 302 -18.72 14.29 -3.92
CA LEU A 302 -18.82 12.90 -4.34
C LEU A 302 -17.64 12.43 -5.20
N LEU A 303 -16.76 13.34 -5.64
CA LEU A 303 -15.52 12.98 -6.32
C LEU A 303 -14.57 12.17 -5.43
N TRP A 304 -14.61 12.37 -4.10
CA TRP A 304 -13.78 11.58 -3.18
C TRP A 304 -14.24 10.12 -3.06
N PRO A 305 -15.51 9.79 -2.76
CA PRO A 305 -15.97 8.41 -2.82
C PRO A 305 -15.87 7.83 -4.24
N ALA A 306 -16.07 8.62 -5.30
CA ALA A 306 -15.81 8.15 -6.67
C ALA A 306 -14.34 7.72 -6.86
N SER A 307 -13.38 8.52 -6.38
CA SER A 307 -11.94 8.19 -6.41
C SER A 307 -11.62 6.93 -5.58
N SER A 308 -12.26 6.78 -4.41
CA SER A 308 -12.15 5.57 -3.59
C SER A 308 -12.62 4.32 -4.34
N LEU A 309 -13.74 4.40 -5.06
CA LEU A 309 -14.27 3.29 -5.84
C LEU A 309 -13.44 3.01 -7.10
N ALA A 310 -12.90 4.06 -7.74
CA ALA A 310 -12.01 3.94 -8.89
C ALA A 310 -10.71 3.21 -8.51
N LEU A 311 -10.13 3.48 -7.34
CA LEU A 311 -8.97 2.74 -6.82
C LEU A 311 -9.28 1.24 -6.66
N VAL A 312 -10.47 0.92 -6.13
CA VAL A 312 -10.92 -0.47 -5.96
C VAL A 312 -11.17 -1.12 -7.32
N ALA A 313 -11.78 -0.41 -8.26
CA ALA A 313 -11.95 -0.89 -9.63
C ALA A 313 -10.59 -1.22 -10.26
N ALA A 314 -9.60 -0.34 -10.13
CA ALA A 314 -8.23 -0.58 -10.60
C ALA A 314 -7.58 -1.80 -9.92
N ALA A 315 -7.83 -2.01 -8.62
CA ALA A 315 -7.39 -3.21 -7.90
C ALA A 315 -7.94 -4.49 -8.55
N TYR A 316 -9.23 -4.53 -8.87
CA TYR A 316 -9.83 -5.70 -9.51
C TYR A 316 -9.40 -5.87 -10.97
N LEU A 317 -9.37 -4.79 -11.75
CA LEU A 317 -9.13 -4.83 -13.20
C LEU A 317 -7.68 -5.05 -13.59
N ALA A 318 -6.70 -4.54 -12.83
CA ALA A 318 -5.30 -4.57 -13.25
C ALA A 318 -4.30 -4.86 -12.13
N ILE A 319 -4.40 -4.12 -11.02
CA ILE A 319 -3.31 -4.01 -10.03
C ILE A 319 -3.26 -5.21 -9.08
N GLY A 320 -4.41 -5.78 -8.73
CA GLY A 320 -4.51 -6.81 -7.71
C GLY A 320 -4.44 -6.27 -6.28
N PRO A 321 -4.13 -7.14 -5.29
CA PRO A 321 -4.16 -6.79 -3.87
C PRO A 321 -3.13 -5.72 -3.47
N ALA A 322 -2.09 -5.51 -4.27
CA ALA A 322 -1.07 -4.48 -4.03
C ALA A 322 -1.64 -3.05 -3.99
N ALA A 323 -2.81 -2.81 -4.61
CA ALA A 323 -3.51 -1.53 -4.58
C ALA A 323 -3.81 -1.05 -3.15
N PHE A 324 -4.05 -1.97 -2.21
CA PHE A 324 -4.35 -1.63 -0.81
C PHE A 324 -3.10 -1.36 0.04
N GLN A 325 -1.90 -1.64 -0.47
CA GLN A 325 -0.62 -1.34 0.18
C GLN A 325 -0.58 -1.72 1.66
N LYS A 326 -1.12 -2.89 1.99
CA LYS A 326 -1.14 -3.41 3.35
C LYS A 326 0.25 -3.94 3.69
N ASP A 327 0.83 -3.41 4.76
CA ASP A 327 2.19 -3.73 5.17
C ASP A 327 2.27 -5.04 5.98
N ARG A 328 3.50 -5.47 6.28
CA ARG A 328 3.80 -6.65 7.10
C ARG A 328 3.35 -6.52 8.57
N ARG A 329 2.85 -5.36 9.00
CA ARG A 329 2.29 -5.12 10.34
C ARG A 329 0.76 -5.04 10.31
N GLY A 330 0.15 -5.30 9.15
CA GLY A 330 -1.30 -5.28 8.96
C GLY A 330 -1.89 -3.89 8.78
N ARG A 331 -1.07 -2.86 8.58
CA ARG A 331 -1.52 -1.47 8.39
C ARG A 331 -1.62 -1.16 6.90
N LEU A 332 -2.68 -0.46 6.51
CA LEU A 332 -2.75 0.15 5.18
C LEU A 332 -1.78 1.33 5.12
N SER A 333 -1.20 1.62 3.95
CA SER A 333 -0.40 2.83 3.77
C SER A 333 -1.22 4.08 4.08
N LEU A 334 -0.55 5.19 4.41
CA LEU A 334 -1.24 6.45 4.66
C LEU A 334 -2.00 6.93 3.42
N ALA A 335 -1.44 6.70 2.23
CA ALA A 335 -2.07 7.05 0.98
C ALA A 335 -3.39 6.29 0.76
N VAL A 336 -3.44 4.98 1.00
CA VAL A 336 -4.69 4.21 0.88
C VAL A 336 -5.74 4.65 1.91
N ARG A 337 -5.31 5.01 3.13
CA ARG A 337 -6.23 5.53 4.16
C ARG A 337 -6.91 6.83 3.75
N TRP A 338 -6.25 7.68 2.97
CA TRP A 338 -6.82 8.94 2.48
C TRP A 338 -7.48 8.82 1.11
N LEU A 339 -7.00 7.95 0.21
CA LEU A 339 -7.62 7.73 -1.10
C LEU A 339 -8.90 6.90 -1.02
N ALA A 340 -8.93 5.88 -0.14
CA ALA A 340 -10.05 4.96 -0.03
C ALA A 340 -10.75 4.91 1.34
N PRO A 341 -10.92 6.04 2.09
CA PRO A 341 -11.51 6.02 3.41
C PRO A 341 -12.96 5.50 3.37
N PHE A 342 -13.74 5.96 2.39
CA PHE A 342 -15.14 5.56 2.24
C PHE A 342 -15.29 4.07 1.97
N TYR A 343 -14.47 3.49 1.08
CA TYR A 343 -14.50 2.07 0.82
C TYR A 343 -14.04 1.25 2.04
N VAL A 344 -12.92 1.61 2.66
CA VAL A 344 -12.39 0.87 3.82
C VAL A 344 -13.38 0.92 4.99
N MET A 345 -14.00 2.07 5.23
CA MET A 345 -15.04 2.24 6.25
C MET A 345 -16.27 1.39 5.92
N ALA A 346 -16.76 1.44 4.68
CA ALA A 346 -17.90 0.61 4.25
C ALA A 346 -17.59 -0.89 4.35
N ALA A 347 -16.40 -1.33 3.94
CA ALA A 347 -15.96 -2.72 4.07
C ALA A 347 -15.87 -3.16 5.54
N TRP A 348 -15.42 -2.27 6.43
CA TRP A 348 -15.38 -2.53 7.87
C TRP A 348 -16.78 -2.67 8.44
N PHE A 349 -17.69 -1.73 8.16
CA PHE A 349 -19.07 -1.82 8.62
C PHE A 349 -19.78 -3.06 8.06
N ASN A 350 -19.60 -3.35 6.78
CA ASN A 350 -20.13 -4.55 6.13
C ASN A 350 -19.64 -5.83 6.83
N SER A 351 -18.35 -5.90 7.17
CA SER A 351 -17.78 -7.02 7.93
C SER A 351 -18.47 -7.22 9.28
N ARG A 352 -18.72 -6.14 10.01
CA ARG A 352 -19.29 -6.16 11.37
C ARG A 352 -20.78 -6.46 11.34
N ALA A 353 -21.51 -5.91 10.38
CA ALA A 353 -22.93 -6.18 10.18
C ALA A 353 -23.17 -7.65 9.82
N TRP A 354 -22.43 -8.20 8.85
CA TRP A 354 -22.58 -9.59 8.41
C TRP A 354 -22.22 -10.61 9.50
N THR A 355 -21.21 -10.30 10.30
CA THR A 355 -20.72 -11.20 11.35
C THR A 355 -21.34 -10.90 12.72
N GLY A 356 -22.30 -9.98 12.82
CA GLY A 356 -22.85 -9.53 14.10
C GLY A 356 -23.46 -10.65 14.94
N ARG A 357 -24.05 -11.67 14.30
CA ARG A 357 -24.62 -12.85 14.98
C ARG A 357 -23.58 -13.94 15.30
N HIS A 358 -22.43 -13.93 14.62
CA HIS A 358 -21.38 -14.94 14.80
C HIS A 358 -19.97 -14.31 14.75
N PRO A 359 -19.66 -13.39 15.69
CA PRO A 359 -18.44 -12.59 15.62
C PRO A 359 -17.19 -13.34 16.06
N ARG A 360 -17.35 -14.47 16.78
CA ARG A 360 -16.25 -15.27 17.32
C ARG A 360 -15.62 -16.17 16.26
N PRO A 361 -14.30 -16.42 16.36
CA PRO A 361 -13.65 -17.45 15.57
C PRO A 361 -14.04 -18.84 16.09
N ASP A 362 -14.06 -19.82 15.18
CA ASP A 362 -14.35 -21.22 15.50
C ASP A 362 -13.06 -22.03 15.50
N ALA A 363 -12.91 -22.91 16.49
CA ALA A 363 -11.85 -23.90 16.51
C ALA A 363 -12.09 -24.94 15.42
N ILE A 364 -11.10 -25.16 14.57
CA ILE A 364 -11.17 -26.18 13.52
C ILE A 364 -10.58 -27.48 14.04
N THR A 365 -9.26 -27.51 14.23
CA THR A 365 -8.50 -28.61 14.85
C THR A 365 -7.07 -28.14 15.14
N ASP A 366 -6.37 -28.81 16.06
CA ASP A 366 -4.95 -28.63 16.36
C ASP A 366 -4.50 -27.16 16.46
N ASP A 367 -5.20 -26.41 17.32
CA ASP A 367 -4.94 -25.01 17.61
C ASP A 367 -5.06 -24.03 16.43
N VAL A 368 -5.71 -24.47 15.34
CA VAL A 368 -6.07 -23.62 14.20
C VAL A 368 -7.53 -23.16 14.33
N TRP A 369 -7.71 -21.84 14.28
CA TRP A 369 -8.99 -21.15 14.40
C TRP A 369 -9.32 -20.41 13.12
N LEU A 370 -10.60 -20.34 12.77
CA LEU A 370 -11.10 -19.67 11.58
C LEU A 370 -12.10 -18.57 11.93
N GLY A 371 -11.90 -17.37 11.40
CA GLY A 371 -12.82 -16.27 11.67
C GLY A 371 -12.68 -15.04 10.78
N ARG A 372 -13.45 -14.01 11.12
CA ARG A 372 -13.35 -12.68 10.52
C ARG A 372 -12.07 -11.97 10.98
N ILE A 373 -11.71 -10.88 10.31
CA ILE A 373 -10.60 -10.03 10.73
C ILE A 373 -10.94 -9.40 12.10
N PRO A 374 -10.14 -9.66 13.13
CA PRO A 374 -10.47 -9.26 14.49
C PRO A 374 -10.28 -7.76 14.69
N SER A 375 -11.07 -7.18 15.59
CA SER A 375 -10.83 -5.84 16.12
C SER A 375 -9.74 -5.87 17.20
N GLY A 376 -9.24 -4.71 17.60
CA GLY A 376 -8.31 -4.63 18.74
C GLY A 376 -8.91 -5.16 20.05
N ARG A 377 -10.24 -5.06 20.23
CA ARG A 377 -10.93 -5.62 21.39
C ARG A 377 -11.01 -7.15 21.33
N ASP A 378 -11.20 -7.71 20.14
CA ASP A 378 -11.21 -9.16 19.94
C ASP A 378 -9.81 -9.72 20.26
N LEU A 379 -8.75 -9.10 19.71
CA LEU A 379 -7.36 -9.48 20.00
C LEU A 379 -6.94 -9.28 21.45
N ALA A 380 -7.53 -8.34 22.19
CA ALA A 380 -7.24 -8.19 23.62
C ALA A 380 -7.86 -9.31 24.45
N ARG A 381 -8.93 -9.94 23.96
CA ARG A 381 -9.64 -11.04 24.62
C ARG A 381 -9.08 -12.40 24.24
N ASP A 382 -8.64 -12.55 23.00
CA ASP A 382 -8.24 -13.83 22.45
C ASP A 382 -6.73 -14.10 22.62
N GLY A 383 -6.39 -15.31 23.08
CA GLY A 383 -5.02 -15.76 23.37
C GLY A 383 -4.22 -16.27 22.17
N PHE A 384 -4.49 -15.78 20.96
CA PHE A 384 -3.78 -16.25 19.76
C PHE A 384 -2.30 -15.86 19.77
N ALA A 385 -1.42 -16.84 19.52
CA ALA A 385 0.01 -16.64 19.33
C ALA A 385 0.33 -16.11 17.92
N GLY A 386 -0.47 -16.50 16.93
CA GLY A 386 -0.26 -16.16 15.52
C GLY A 386 -1.52 -15.77 14.77
N ILE A 387 -1.37 -14.95 13.73
CA ILE A 387 -2.44 -14.52 12.83
C ILE A 387 -2.00 -14.67 11.37
N VAL A 388 -2.75 -15.47 10.61
CA VAL A 388 -2.63 -15.59 9.14
C VAL A 388 -3.80 -14.84 8.50
N ASP A 389 -3.50 -13.74 7.82
CA ASP A 389 -4.48 -12.78 7.34
C ASP A 389 -4.53 -12.74 5.81
N LEU A 390 -5.66 -13.16 5.24
CA LEU A 390 -5.90 -13.16 3.80
C LEU A 390 -6.63 -11.91 3.30
N CYS A 391 -6.95 -10.95 4.16
CA CYS A 391 -7.63 -9.72 3.79
C CYS A 391 -6.61 -8.69 3.27
N ALA A 392 -6.85 -8.17 2.07
CA ALA A 392 -6.03 -7.09 1.49
C ALA A 392 -6.49 -5.71 2.00
N GLU A 393 -7.80 -5.55 2.18
CA GLU A 393 -8.49 -4.27 2.23
C GLU A 393 -8.72 -3.69 3.63
N LEU A 394 -8.77 -4.52 4.68
CA LEU A 394 -9.02 -4.07 6.05
C LEU A 394 -7.75 -4.10 6.90
N PRO A 395 -7.45 -3.05 7.68
CA PRO A 395 -6.30 -3.06 8.57
C PRO A 395 -6.53 -3.93 9.82
N ILE A 396 -5.42 -4.36 10.43
CA ILE A 396 -5.39 -5.07 11.71
C ILE A 396 -4.20 -4.58 12.54
N ALA A 397 -4.33 -4.62 13.88
CA ALA A 397 -3.27 -4.30 14.82
C ALA A 397 -2.89 -5.57 15.60
N PRO A 398 -1.99 -6.44 15.08
CA PRO A 398 -1.69 -7.75 15.68
C PRO A 398 -1.00 -7.66 17.05
N GLY A 399 -0.39 -6.51 17.38
CA GLY A 399 0.38 -6.33 18.61
C GLY A 399 1.73 -7.05 18.52
N THR A 400 2.07 -7.83 19.54
CA THR A 400 3.30 -8.63 19.62
C THR A 400 3.18 -10.02 18.97
N ARG A 401 2.01 -10.35 18.41
CA ARG A 401 1.74 -11.66 17.82
C ARG A 401 2.51 -11.88 16.53
N LEU A 402 2.82 -13.14 16.23
CA LEU A 402 3.29 -13.52 14.91
C LEU A 402 2.20 -13.17 13.89
N TYR A 403 2.57 -12.44 12.83
CA TYR A 403 1.61 -11.97 11.84
C TYR A 403 2.13 -12.20 10.43
N ARG A 404 1.30 -12.80 9.59
CA ARG A 404 1.57 -12.95 8.16
C ARG A 404 0.35 -12.55 7.35
N ASN A 405 0.55 -11.61 6.43
CA ASN A 405 -0.46 -11.23 5.44
C ASN A 405 -0.19 -11.96 4.11
N LEU A 406 -1.23 -12.59 3.56
CA LEU A 406 -1.24 -13.23 2.24
C LEU A 406 -2.46 -12.68 1.48
N PRO A 407 -2.36 -11.46 0.92
CA PRO A 407 -3.53 -10.67 0.60
C PRO A 407 -4.25 -11.22 -0.63
N VAL A 408 -5.56 -11.46 -0.49
CA VAL A 408 -6.46 -11.89 -1.55
C VAL A 408 -7.61 -10.91 -1.66
N LEU A 409 -7.91 -10.45 -2.88
CA LEU A 409 -9.03 -9.56 -3.14
C LEU A 409 -10.36 -10.21 -2.73
N ASP A 410 -11.29 -9.43 -2.20
CA ASP A 410 -12.57 -9.96 -1.76
C ASP A 410 -13.36 -10.62 -2.91
N LEU A 411 -14.17 -11.63 -2.57
CA LEU A 411 -14.97 -12.41 -3.52
C LEU A 411 -14.18 -13.08 -4.67
N THR A 412 -12.85 -13.21 -4.52
CA THR A 412 -11.98 -13.97 -5.42
C THR A 412 -11.44 -15.23 -4.75
N ALA A 413 -11.16 -16.27 -5.52
CA ALA A 413 -10.54 -17.48 -5.03
C ALA A 413 -9.01 -17.26 -4.87
N PRO A 414 -8.40 -17.66 -3.75
CA PRO A 414 -6.95 -17.69 -3.66
C PRO A 414 -6.36 -18.61 -4.75
N ALA A 415 -5.25 -18.19 -5.35
CA ALA A 415 -4.52 -19.00 -6.32
C ALA A 415 -3.84 -20.20 -5.64
N PRO A 416 -3.54 -21.31 -6.35
CA PRO A 416 -2.87 -22.49 -5.78
C PRO A 416 -1.61 -22.15 -4.98
N ASP A 417 -0.72 -21.31 -5.53
CA ASP A 417 0.52 -20.91 -4.83
C ASP A 417 0.22 -20.15 -3.53
N THR A 418 -0.84 -19.35 -3.52
CA THR A 418 -1.28 -18.63 -2.31
C THR A 418 -1.87 -19.60 -1.29
N CYS A 419 -2.63 -20.60 -1.73
CA CYS A 419 -3.14 -21.66 -0.86
C CYS A 419 -2.00 -22.47 -0.24
N LEU A 420 -0.99 -22.85 -1.04
CA LEU A 420 0.18 -23.59 -0.56
C LEU A 420 0.99 -22.75 0.43
N ALA A 421 1.25 -21.48 0.10
CA ALA A 421 1.94 -20.55 0.99
C ALA A 421 1.17 -20.35 2.31
N ALA A 422 -0.16 -20.22 2.25
CA ALA A 422 -1.00 -20.12 3.43
C ALA A 422 -0.95 -21.39 4.27
N ALA A 423 -1.08 -22.57 3.65
CA ALA A 423 -1.02 -23.85 4.32
C ALA A 423 0.31 -24.06 5.07
N ARG A 424 1.44 -23.78 4.42
CA ARG A 424 2.77 -23.83 5.05
C ARG A 424 2.89 -22.82 6.19
N THR A 425 2.40 -21.59 6.00
CA THR A 425 2.44 -20.55 7.03
C THR A 425 1.63 -20.95 8.26
N ILE A 426 0.44 -21.52 8.06
CA ILE A 426 -0.41 -22.03 9.15
C ILE A 426 0.33 -23.12 9.92
N GLU A 427 0.92 -24.09 9.21
CA GLU A 427 1.67 -25.19 9.82
C GLU A 427 2.87 -24.69 10.65
N THR A 428 3.66 -23.76 10.11
CA THR A 428 4.80 -23.18 10.82
C THR A 428 4.37 -22.36 12.05
N MET A 429 3.31 -21.57 11.91
CA MET A 429 2.87 -20.69 13.00
C MET A 429 2.18 -21.46 14.13
N ARG A 430 1.44 -22.55 13.84
CA ARG A 430 0.74 -23.33 14.88
C ARG A 430 1.70 -24.03 15.84
N ALA A 431 2.93 -24.33 15.39
CA ALA A 431 3.99 -24.87 16.25
C ALA A 431 4.37 -23.92 17.41
N HIS A 432 3.98 -22.64 17.32
CA HIS A 432 4.23 -21.61 18.33
C HIS A 432 2.98 -21.28 19.17
N GLY A 433 1.90 -22.04 19.02
CA GLY A 433 0.64 -21.87 19.76
C GLY A 433 -0.57 -21.54 18.86
N PRO A 434 -1.73 -21.17 19.45
CA PRO A 434 -2.97 -20.98 18.70
C PRO A 434 -2.90 -19.95 17.59
N VAL A 435 -3.33 -20.34 16.38
CA VAL A 435 -3.30 -19.51 15.17
C VAL A 435 -4.71 -19.17 14.71
N LEU A 436 -4.97 -17.88 14.54
CA LEU A 436 -6.15 -17.38 13.86
C LEU A 436 -5.89 -17.22 12.36
N VAL A 437 -6.66 -17.91 11.53
CA VAL A 437 -6.72 -17.71 10.08
C VAL A 437 -7.95 -16.86 9.75
N CYS A 438 -7.74 -15.67 9.19
CA CYS A 438 -8.82 -14.71 8.98
C CYS A 438 -8.85 -14.07 7.58
N CYS A 439 -10.04 -13.66 7.16
CA CYS A 439 -10.27 -12.70 6.08
C CYS A 439 -11.35 -11.70 6.52
N ALA A 440 -11.93 -10.87 5.64
CA ALA A 440 -12.91 -9.86 6.08
C ALA A 440 -14.10 -10.45 6.86
N LEU A 441 -14.65 -11.60 6.43
CA LEU A 441 -15.79 -12.26 7.06
C LEU A 441 -15.49 -13.63 7.68
N GLY A 442 -14.43 -14.31 7.21
CA GLY A 442 -14.08 -15.64 7.69
C GLY A 442 -14.76 -16.82 6.98
N TYR A 443 -15.43 -16.60 5.85
CA TYR A 443 -16.27 -17.64 5.21
C TYR A 443 -15.76 -18.20 3.88
N SER A 444 -14.83 -17.52 3.19
CA SER A 444 -14.39 -17.97 1.86
C SER A 444 -12.87 -17.98 1.71
N ARG A 445 -12.22 -16.81 1.63
CA ARG A 445 -10.75 -16.70 1.47
C ARG A 445 -9.97 -17.47 2.53
N SER A 446 -10.20 -17.15 3.81
CA SER A 446 -9.54 -17.84 4.93
C SER A 446 -9.95 -19.29 5.07
N ALA A 447 -11.22 -19.63 4.81
CA ALA A 447 -11.69 -21.02 4.79
C ALA A 447 -10.95 -21.85 3.73
N THR A 448 -10.68 -21.26 2.55
CA THR A 448 -9.89 -21.91 1.49
C THR A 448 -8.46 -22.17 1.95
N ALA A 449 -7.85 -21.23 2.67
CA ALA A 449 -6.51 -21.41 3.24
C ALA A 449 -6.46 -22.52 4.30
N VAL A 450 -7.47 -22.60 5.18
CA VAL A 450 -7.56 -23.69 6.17
C VAL A 450 -7.81 -25.03 5.48
N ALA A 451 -8.66 -25.08 4.44
CA ALA A 451 -8.84 -26.29 3.64
C ALA A 451 -7.52 -26.76 2.99
N ALA A 452 -6.74 -25.82 2.43
CA ALA A 452 -5.43 -26.13 1.88
C ALA A 452 -4.46 -26.68 2.94
N TRP A 453 -4.52 -26.15 4.17
CA TRP A 453 -3.75 -26.66 5.30
C TRP A 453 -4.19 -28.07 5.74
N LEU A 454 -5.49 -28.34 5.84
CA LEU A 454 -6.03 -29.65 6.18
C LEU A 454 -5.55 -30.71 5.19
N LEU A 455 -5.60 -30.38 3.90
CA LEU A 455 -5.07 -31.24 2.85
C LEU A 455 -3.55 -31.40 3.02
N LEU A 456 -2.78 -30.31 3.08
CA LEU A 456 -1.31 -30.33 3.09
C LEU A 456 -0.75 -31.17 4.25
N SER A 457 -1.42 -31.10 5.39
CA SER A 457 -1.00 -31.79 6.60
C SER A 457 -1.58 -33.20 6.77
N GLY A 458 -2.32 -33.71 5.77
CA GLY A 458 -2.89 -35.06 5.80
C GLY A 458 -4.10 -35.22 6.72
N ARG A 459 -4.65 -34.12 7.26
CA ARG A 459 -5.85 -34.12 8.13
C ARG A 459 -7.14 -34.31 7.34
N ALA A 460 -7.10 -34.03 6.04
CA ALA A 460 -8.18 -34.33 5.11
C ALA A 460 -7.65 -35.15 3.94
N ALA A 461 -8.34 -36.21 3.58
CA ALA A 461 -7.94 -37.13 2.51
C ALA A 461 -8.11 -36.51 1.11
N ASN A 462 -9.10 -35.63 0.95
CA ASN A 462 -9.43 -34.97 -0.31
C ASN A 462 -10.19 -33.66 -0.06
N VAL A 463 -10.43 -32.90 -1.15
CA VAL A 463 -11.05 -31.57 -1.08
C VAL A 463 -12.44 -31.62 -0.45
N ASP A 464 -13.23 -32.68 -0.70
CA ASP A 464 -14.58 -32.81 -0.16
C ASP A 464 -14.57 -33.07 1.35
N ASP A 465 -13.65 -33.92 1.82
CA ASP A 465 -13.41 -34.15 3.24
C ASP A 465 -13.01 -32.86 3.95
N ALA A 466 -12.04 -32.11 3.40
CA ALA A 466 -11.63 -30.80 3.96
C ALA A 466 -12.81 -29.81 4.03
N CYS A 467 -13.65 -29.76 2.99
CA CYS A 467 -14.85 -28.91 2.98
C CYS A 467 -15.88 -29.37 4.02
N GLY A 468 -16.08 -30.68 4.17
CA GLY A 468 -16.99 -31.27 5.15
C GLY A 468 -16.60 -30.96 6.59
N GLN A 469 -15.32 -31.14 6.92
CA GLN A 469 -14.77 -30.80 8.25
C GLN A 469 -14.99 -29.32 8.58
N LEU A 470 -14.73 -28.43 7.63
CA LEU A 470 -14.94 -27.00 7.82
C LEU A 470 -16.42 -26.63 8.00
N ALA A 471 -17.30 -27.18 7.15
CA ALA A 471 -18.73 -26.92 7.22
C ALA A 471 -19.35 -27.41 8.54
N ALA A 472 -18.82 -28.50 9.12
CA ALA A 472 -19.25 -29.01 10.43
C ALA A 472 -18.86 -28.09 11.60
N ARG A 473 -17.75 -27.33 11.46
CA ARG A 473 -17.26 -26.43 12.52
C ARG A 473 -17.80 -25.02 12.41
N ARG A 474 -18.01 -24.52 11.19
CA ARG A 474 -18.50 -23.15 10.95
C ARG A 474 -19.53 -23.16 9.83
N ALA A 475 -20.79 -22.95 10.20
CA ALA A 475 -21.88 -22.81 9.26
C ALA A 475 -21.68 -21.59 8.34
N GLY A 476 -22.07 -21.74 7.07
CA GLY A 476 -22.01 -20.64 6.08
C GLY A 476 -20.65 -20.47 5.38
N ILE A 477 -19.74 -21.43 5.48
CA ILE A 477 -18.53 -21.47 4.65
C ILE A 477 -18.90 -21.60 3.17
N VAL A 478 -18.28 -20.78 2.33
CA VAL A 478 -18.52 -20.71 0.88
C VAL A 478 -17.24 -21.04 0.13
N LEU A 479 -17.11 -22.32 -0.24
CA LEU A 479 -16.06 -22.86 -1.10
C LEU A 479 -16.67 -23.29 -2.44
N GLY A 480 -16.81 -22.31 -3.35
CA GLY A 480 -17.35 -22.51 -4.69
C GLY A 480 -16.40 -23.24 -5.63
N ALA A 481 -16.81 -23.38 -6.89
CA ALA A 481 -16.05 -24.11 -7.92
C ALA A 481 -14.62 -23.59 -8.09
N ALA A 482 -14.43 -22.26 -8.09
CA ALA A 482 -13.09 -21.66 -8.23
C ALA A 482 -12.17 -22.01 -7.04
N GLN A 483 -12.67 -21.96 -5.80
CA GLN A 483 -11.90 -22.35 -4.62
C GLN A 483 -11.55 -23.84 -4.65
N ARG A 484 -12.52 -24.69 -5.00
CA ARG A 484 -12.31 -26.14 -5.12
C ARG A 484 -11.31 -26.49 -6.21
N ALA A 485 -11.35 -25.80 -7.35
CA ALA A 485 -10.36 -25.97 -8.42
C ALA A 485 -8.94 -25.57 -7.95
N SER A 486 -8.79 -24.45 -7.23
CA SER A 486 -7.52 -24.08 -6.62
C SER A 486 -6.99 -25.13 -5.65
N LEU A 487 -7.86 -25.73 -4.84
CA LEU A 487 -7.50 -26.78 -3.89
C LEU A 487 -7.15 -28.10 -4.60
N ALA A 488 -7.89 -28.48 -5.65
CA ALA A 488 -7.63 -29.69 -6.42
C ALA A 488 -6.26 -29.65 -7.11
N MET A 489 -5.81 -28.47 -7.56
CA MET A 489 -4.46 -28.30 -8.12
C MET A 489 -3.32 -28.50 -7.11
N LEU A 490 -3.60 -28.53 -5.80
CA LEU A 490 -2.59 -28.82 -4.77
C LEU A 490 -2.38 -30.32 -4.53
N ALA A 491 -3.40 -31.14 -4.82
CA ALA A 491 -3.37 -32.58 -4.54
C ALA A 491 -2.20 -33.33 -5.21
N PRO A 492 -1.76 -33.02 -6.45
CA PRO A 492 -0.59 -33.65 -7.07
C PRO A 492 0.72 -33.29 -6.34
N THR A 493 0.96 -32.00 -6.13
CA THR A 493 2.18 -31.47 -5.48
C THR A 493 2.39 -32.03 -4.07
N MET A 494 1.31 -32.39 -3.40
CA MET A 494 1.32 -32.97 -2.05
C MET A 494 1.51 -34.49 -2.05
N ARG A 495 1.02 -35.20 -3.07
CA ARG A 495 1.31 -36.62 -3.27
C ARG A 495 2.78 -36.85 -3.62
N ASP A 496 3.40 -35.96 -4.37
CA ASP A 496 4.81 -36.06 -4.75
C ASP A 496 5.75 -35.72 -3.58
N GLY A 497 5.39 -34.75 -2.73
CA GLY A 497 6.12 -34.47 -1.49
C GLY A 497 6.05 -35.61 -0.48
N ALA A 498 4.89 -36.25 -0.33
CA ALA A 498 4.72 -37.44 0.52
C ALA A 498 5.44 -38.67 -0.05
N ARG A 499 5.44 -38.88 -1.37
CA ARG A 499 6.22 -39.94 -2.02
C ARG A 499 7.71 -39.69 -1.88
N SER A 500 8.22 -38.48 -2.13
CA SER A 500 9.64 -38.17 -1.98
C SER A 500 10.13 -38.35 -0.54
N ALA A 501 9.31 -38.01 0.46
CA ALA A 501 9.62 -38.25 1.86
C ALA A 501 9.56 -39.75 2.23
N ALA A 502 8.60 -40.50 1.67
CA ALA A 502 8.50 -41.94 1.85
C ALA A 502 9.63 -42.70 1.12
N THR A 503 10.06 -42.28 -0.07
CA THR A 503 11.18 -42.87 -0.81
C THR A 503 12.52 -42.59 -0.12
N LEU A 504 12.68 -41.42 0.52
CA LEU A 504 13.84 -41.13 1.37
C LEU A 504 13.81 -41.91 2.69
N ALA A 505 12.62 -42.17 3.26
CA ALA A 505 12.47 -43.00 4.44
C ALA A 505 12.72 -44.49 4.13
N ASP A 506 12.20 -45.01 3.01
CA ASP A 506 12.42 -46.38 2.54
C ASP A 506 13.89 -46.60 2.10
N ALA A 507 14.55 -45.60 1.52
CA ALA A 507 15.99 -45.63 1.26
C ALA A 507 16.84 -45.63 2.55
N CYS A 508 16.30 -45.11 3.67
CA CYS A 508 16.94 -45.16 4.99
C CYS A 508 16.67 -46.47 5.76
N VAL A 509 15.75 -47.33 5.28
CA VAL A 509 15.38 -48.60 5.93
C VAL A 509 16.09 -49.80 5.28
N LEU A 510 16.85 -49.60 4.20
CA LEU A 510 17.66 -50.61 3.53
C LEU A 510 19.17 -50.34 3.64
N GLU A 511 19.71 -50.29 4.87
CA GLU A 511 21.07 -50.76 5.16
C GLU A 511 21.22 -51.11 6.65
N PRO A 512 21.06 -52.38 7.03
CA PRO A 512 21.83 -52.96 8.10
C PRO A 512 23.06 -53.66 7.50
N VAL A 513 24.23 -53.45 8.12
CA VAL A 513 25.55 -54.08 7.84
C VAL A 513 26.50 -53.19 7.04
N ALA A 514 27.24 -52.33 7.74
CA ALA A 514 28.70 -52.18 7.63
C ALA A 514 29.20 -50.98 8.45
N LEU A 515 29.42 -51.14 9.75
CA LEU A 515 30.15 -50.15 10.57
C LEU A 515 30.98 -50.86 11.64
N GLU A 516 31.94 -51.67 11.19
CA GLU A 516 33.04 -52.24 12.01
C GLU A 516 34.40 -51.90 11.36
N THR A 517 34.58 -50.67 10.87
CA THR A 517 35.88 -50.26 10.28
C THR A 517 36.21 -48.78 10.43
N LEU A 518 35.83 -48.15 11.54
CA LEU A 518 36.37 -46.84 11.95
C LEU A 518 36.69 -46.81 13.45
N ARG A 519 37.47 -47.82 13.89
CA ARG A 519 38.27 -47.79 15.12
C ARG A 519 39.71 -48.15 14.77
N ARG A 520 40.43 -47.24 14.12
CA ARG A 520 41.89 -47.11 14.16
C ARG A 520 42.28 -45.66 13.95
#